data_AF-A0A1E5TA21-F1
#
_entry.id   AF-A0A1E5TA21-F1
#
_cell.length_a   1.000
_cell.length_b   1.000
_cell.length_c   1.000
_cell.angle_alpha   90.00
_cell.angle_beta   90.00
_cell.angle_gamma   90.00
#
_symmetry.space_group_name_H-M   'P 1'
#
loop_
_entity.id
_entity.type
_entity.pdbx_description
1 polymer ?
#
loop_
_entity_poly.entity_id
_entity_poly.type
_entity_poly.pdbx_seq_one_letter_code
_entity_poly.pdbx_strand_id
1 'polypeptide(L)'
;MIKNGTFKNVIGSKPLAPTYYKKIDRTSDLLQSVSASTISTFNLLASNYFIAPSSVTFDDMVEEAIYELNTLVTKMDPPSKVDIITESILQNGIDNSSNKKHAIKAYLEKEKYTGVLVKVASKLNASRLDAFSRAVLSEEGVFFYLAYRAIIGHEVKDVAGISAKILDALGVVKSYINVALVGKVIASENLNVFGKEKTAIENHFSDREIGYNSGQPQKTISDYIDKIKSGGSLYKLVMDFITSGKVDLKRGTNKDVLAQKMVDYLTRIGYVHNENTTPPTQNPDQGGSEIADDFDKAIKGIGPKNNKKFEAAGIIRFHQLAKHDNISLKKALGEENSVFDYSNIIEQARLISESKFEELIALQKKI
;
A
#
# COMPACT_ATOMS: atom_id res chain seq x y z
N MET A 1 -50.04 8.25 -11.20
CA MET A 1 -50.59 9.33 -10.34
C MET A 1 -49.52 9.70 -9.32
N ILE A 2 -48.61 10.59 -9.70
CA ILE A 2 -47.56 11.17 -8.83
C ILE A 2 -47.52 12.66 -9.17
N LYS A 3 -47.66 13.50 -8.14
CA LYS A 3 -47.89 14.94 -8.25
C LYS A 3 -46.59 15.68 -8.57
N ASN A 4 -46.64 16.54 -9.60
CA ASN A 4 -45.62 17.53 -9.92
C ASN A 4 -45.52 18.58 -8.82
N GLY A 5 -44.33 18.74 -8.24
CA GLY A 5 -43.97 19.83 -7.34
C GLY A 5 -43.45 21.03 -8.12
N THR A 6 -44.29 22.05 -8.24
CA THR A 6 -43.99 23.41 -8.72
C THR A 6 -42.98 24.13 -7.82
N PHE A 7 -41.81 24.47 -8.35
CA PHE A 7 -40.95 25.52 -7.79
C PHE A 7 -41.48 26.89 -8.23
N LYS A 8 -42.04 27.64 -7.28
CA LYS A 8 -42.40 29.05 -7.46
C LYS A 8 -41.14 29.91 -7.44
N ASN A 9 -41.00 30.71 -8.49
CA ASN A 9 -40.14 31.88 -8.56
C ASN A 9 -40.38 32.82 -7.37
N VAL A 10 -39.31 33.13 -6.64
CA VAL A 10 -39.23 34.31 -5.77
C VAL A 10 -38.16 35.22 -6.37
N ILE A 11 -38.57 36.00 -7.37
CA ILE A 11 -37.82 37.17 -7.82
C ILE A 11 -38.23 38.31 -6.90
N GLY A 12 -37.30 38.73 -6.04
CA GLY A 12 -37.41 39.89 -5.18
C GLY A 12 -36.07 40.58 -5.07
N SER A 13 -35.56 41.09 -6.19
CA SER A 13 -34.37 41.95 -6.22
C SER A 13 -34.68 43.26 -5.50
N LYS A 14 -34.30 43.37 -4.22
CA LYS A 14 -34.21 44.67 -3.56
C LYS A 14 -33.10 45.49 -4.23
N PRO A 15 -33.34 46.76 -4.60
CA PRO A 15 -32.28 47.61 -5.12
C PRO A 15 -31.21 47.79 -4.04
N LEU A 16 -29.96 47.46 -4.40
CA LEU A 16 -28.78 47.74 -3.59
C LEU A 16 -28.69 49.26 -3.39
N ALA A 17 -28.84 49.69 -2.14
CA ALA A 17 -28.55 51.07 -1.76
C ALA A 17 -27.06 51.37 -2.06
N PRO A 18 -26.74 52.46 -2.74
CA PRO A 18 -25.35 52.83 -2.98
C PRO A 18 -24.68 53.11 -1.63
N THR A 19 -23.68 52.31 -1.28
CA THR A 19 -22.77 52.57 -0.17
C THR A 19 -21.98 53.84 -0.47
N TYR A 20 -22.52 54.98 -0.05
CA TYR A 20 -21.78 56.23 0.02
C TYR A 20 -20.69 56.09 1.08
N TYR A 21 -19.45 55.81 0.65
CA TYR A 21 -18.30 56.07 1.49
C TYR A 21 -18.25 57.57 1.76
N LYS A 22 -18.36 57.98 3.03
CA LYS A 22 -18.04 59.35 3.45
C LYS A 22 -16.65 59.65 2.92
N LYS A 23 -16.51 60.74 2.13
CA LYS A 23 -15.20 61.28 1.78
C LYS A 23 -14.43 61.47 3.08
N ILE A 24 -13.31 60.77 3.20
CA ILE A 24 -12.34 61.00 4.27
C ILE A 24 -11.77 62.39 3.97
N ASP A 25 -12.19 63.38 4.75
CA ASP A 25 -11.53 64.68 4.72
C ASP A 25 -10.08 64.46 5.15
N ARG A 26 -9.16 64.91 4.29
CA ARG A 26 -7.71 64.92 4.56
C ARG A 26 -7.41 66.02 5.57
N THR A 27 -8.02 65.97 6.75
CA THR A 27 -7.54 66.73 7.89
C THR A 27 -6.31 65.99 8.44
N SER A 28 -5.32 66.78 8.82
CA SER A 28 -3.95 66.42 9.15
C SER A 28 -3.78 65.50 10.38
N ASP A 29 -4.83 64.76 10.77
CA ASP A 29 -4.85 63.84 11.92
C ASP A 29 -3.95 62.61 11.75
N LEU A 30 -3.51 62.31 10.52
CA LEU A 30 -2.50 61.27 10.28
C LEU A 30 -1.06 61.74 10.55
N LEU A 31 -0.81 63.05 10.59
CA LEU A 31 0.53 63.63 10.78
C LEU A 31 0.89 63.85 12.26
N GLN A 32 -0.07 63.74 13.18
CA GLN A 32 0.17 63.72 14.63
C GLN A 32 0.10 62.32 15.24
N SER A 33 0.30 61.27 14.43
CA SER A 33 0.77 59.98 14.96
C SER A 33 2.27 60.09 15.30
N VAL A 34 2.55 60.93 16.30
CA VAL A 34 3.85 61.07 16.95
C VAL A 34 4.23 59.69 17.48
N SER A 35 5.18 59.04 16.79
CA SER A 35 6.14 58.07 17.33
C SER A 35 5.63 57.15 18.44
N ALA A 36 4.43 56.59 18.29
CA ALA A 36 4.18 55.27 18.80
C ALA A 36 5.01 54.38 17.89
N SER A 37 6.23 54.09 18.33
CA SER A 37 6.93 52.86 17.97
C SER A 37 6.00 51.70 18.28
N THR A 38 5.03 51.49 17.40
CA THR A 38 4.51 50.18 17.14
C THR A 38 5.71 49.48 16.47
N ILE A 39 6.63 48.78 17.16
CA ILE A 39 6.38 47.74 18.17
C ILE A 39 4.90 47.36 18.25
N SER A 40 4.26 47.24 17.09
CA SER A 40 3.56 46.02 16.78
C SER A 40 4.62 44.98 17.06
N THR A 41 4.57 44.48 18.29
CA THR A 41 4.69 43.07 18.56
C THR A 41 3.97 42.38 17.41
N PHE A 42 4.72 42.25 16.32
CA PHE A 42 4.69 41.10 15.46
C PHE A 42 4.85 39.93 16.43
N ASN A 43 3.72 39.53 17.01
CA ASN A 43 3.45 38.17 17.42
C ASN A 43 3.40 37.29 16.14
N LEU A 44 4.31 37.54 15.18
CA LEU A 44 5.16 36.54 14.56
C LEU A 44 6.08 35.85 15.60
N LEU A 45 5.60 35.65 16.82
CA LEU A 45 5.52 34.29 17.37
C LEU A 45 4.61 33.41 16.45
N ALA A 46 4.83 33.46 15.14
CA ALA A 46 4.72 32.29 14.30
C ALA A 46 5.46 31.24 15.10
N SER A 47 4.80 30.10 15.36
CA SER A 47 5.47 28.98 16.00
C SER A 47 6.87 28.90 15.38
N ASN A 48 7.92 28.87 16.20
CA ASN A 48 9.31 28.87 15.74
C ASN A 48 9.64 27.71 14.77
N TYR A 49 8.64 26.87 14.51
CA TYR A 49 8.62 25.64 13.75
C TYR A 49 7.63 25.71 12.56
N PHE A 50 7.30 26.91 12.07
CA PHE A 50 6.32 27.08 11.00
C PHE A 50 6.82 26.49 9.68
N ILE A 51 6.09 25.49 9.16
CA ILE A 51 6.23 24.99 7.79
C ILE A 51 5.04 25.52 7.00
N ALA A 52 5.31 26.20 5.88
CA ALA A 52 4.25 26.80 5.08
C ALA A 52 3.32 25.71 4.55
N PRO A 53 1.99 25.84 4.72
CA PRO A 53 1.05 24.82 4.26
C PRO A 53 1.10 24.66 2.74
N SER A 54 0.60 23.52 2.27
CA SER A 54 0.40 23.29 0.84
C SER A 54 -0.60 24.30 0.26
N SER A 55 -0.37 24.74 -0.98
CA SER A 55 -1.34 25.53 -1.75
C SER A 55 -2.34 24.67 -2.53
N VAL A 56 -2.13 23.35 -2.57
CA VAL A 56 -3.03 22.39 -3.20
C VAL A 56 -4.10 21.99 -2.20
N THR A 57 -5.36 22.00 -2.65
CA THR A 57 -6.51 21.48 -1.91
C THR A 57 -6.55 19.96 -2.04
N PHE A 58 -6.65 19.25 -0.91
CA PHE A 58 -6.77 17.79 -0.90
C PHE A 58 -8.23 17.36 -0.85
N ASP A 59 -8.46 16.06 -0.93
CA ASP A 59 -9.75 15.47 -0.59
C ASP A 59 -10.05 15.64 0.91
N ASP A 60 -11.30 15.91 1.28
CA ASP A 60 -11.73 16.11 2.68
C ASP A 60 -11.33 14.92 3.57
N MET A 61 -11.38 13.68 3.07
CA MET A 61 -10.97 12.49 3.83
C MET A 61 -9.46 12.47 4.12
N VAL A 62 -8.66 13.05 3.22
CA VAL A 62 -7.20 13.16 3.38
C VAL A 62 -6.88 14.20 4.45
N GLU A 63 -7.53 15.36 4.38
CA GLU A 63 -7.36 16.41 5.40
C GLU A 63 -7.80 15.92 6.78
N GLU A 64 -8.93 15.20 6.85
CA GLU A 64 -9.40 14.58 8.09
C GLU A 64 -8.42 13.52 8.62
N ALA A 65 -7.87 12.65 7.77
CA ALA A 65 -6.88 11.66 8.17
C ALA A 65 -5.57 12.29 8.68
N ILE A 66 -5.11 13.37 8.04
CA ILE A 66 -3.95 14.15 8.48
C ILE A 66 -4.23 14.78 9.86
N TYR A 67 -5.42 15.37 10.04
CA TYR A 67 -5.84 15.98 11.30
C TYR A 67 -5.96 14.96 12.44
N GLU A 68 -6.53 13.78 12.17
CA GLU A 68 -6.62 12.68 13.12
C GLU A 68 -5.23 12.20 13.55
N LEU A 69 -4.32 12.02 12.58
CA LEU A 69 -2.93 11.66 12.86
C LEU A 69 -2.26 12.73 13.72
N ASN A 70 -2.39 14.01 13.37
CA ASN A 70 -1.82 15.11 14.15
C ASN A 70 -2.36 15.13 15.58
N THR A 71 -3.67 14.92 15.74
CA THR A 71 -4.32 14.84 17.06
C THR A 71 -3.79 13.66 17.88
N LEU A 72 -3.58 12.51 17.24
CA LEU A 72 -3.03 11.32 17.87
C LEU A 72 -1.61 11.55 18.38
N VAL A 73 -0.71 12.02 17.50
CA VAL A 73 0.71 12.25 17.88
C VAL A 73 0.87 13.40 18.87
N THR A 74 -0.03 14.39 18.85
CA THR A 74 -0.01 15.50 19.82
C THR A 74 -0.33 15.05 21.24
N LYS A 75 -1.12 13.98 21.40
CA LYS A 75 -1.48 13.39 22.71
C LYS A 75 -0.55 12.24 23.12
N MET A 76 0.42 11.90 22.29
CA MET A 76 1.34 10.80 22.52
C MET A 76 2.43 11.21 23.52
N ASP A 77 2.68 10.36 24.51
CA ASP A 77 3.87 10.48 25.36
C ASP A 77 5.14 10.14 24.57
N PRO A 78 6.30 10.72 24.90
CA PRO A 78 7.55 10.43 24.17
C PRO A 78 7.86 8.92 24.21
N PRO A 79 7.83 8.23 23.05
CA PRO A 79 8.08 6.79 23.03
C PRO A 79 9.54 6.47 23.33
N SER A 80 9.81 5.22 23.73
CA SER A 80 11.17 4.75 23.95
C SER A 80 11.95 4.67 22.63
N LYS A 81 13.29 4.67 22.70
CA LYS A 81 14.15 4.57 21.52
C LYS A 81 13.85 3.33 20.66
N VAL A 82 13.55 2.19 21.30
CA VAL A 82 13.27 0.94 20.61
C VAL A 82 11.95 1.04 19.84
N ASP A 83 10.90 1.54 20.49
CA ASP A 83 9.56 1.65 19.89
C ASP A 83 9.55 2.57 18.67
N ILE A 84 10.34 3.65 18.70
CA ILE A 84 10.46 4.62 17.59
C ILE A 84 11.05 3.99 16.32
N ILE A 85 12.02 3.08 16.49
CA ILE A 85 12.79 2.53 15.38
C ILE A 85 12.00 1.43 14.67
N THR A 86 11.26 0.61 15.41
CA THR A 86 10.54 -0.57 14.86
C THR A 86 9.32 -0.24 14.01
N GLU A 87 9.12 1.03 13.62
CA GLU A 87 8.05 1.55 12.73
C GLU A 87 6.61 1.30 13.22
N SER A 88 6.46 0.61 14.35
CA SER A 88 5.18 0.04 14.78
C SER A 88 4.30 1.04 15.53
N ILE A 89 4.76 2.25 15.85
CA ILE A 89 3.95 3.17 16.66
C ILE A 89 2.76 3.73 15.87
N LEU A 90 2.91 3.94 14.57
CA LEU A 90 1.77 4.34 13.73
C LEU A 90 0.80 3.16 13.48
N GLN A 91 1.30 1.92 13.45
CA GLN A 91 0.47 0.73 13.23
C GLN A 91 -0.18 0.17 14.52
N ASN A 92 0.46 0.34 15.68
CA ASN A 92 0.01 -0.18 16.98
C ASN A 92 -0.43 0.94 17.95
N GLY A 93 -0.50 2.19 17.49
CA GLY A 93 -0.81 3.31 18.37
C GLY A 93 -2.24 3.22 18.91
N ILE A 94 -2.41 3.27 20.24
CA ILE A 94 -3.51 3.93 20.96
C ILE A 94 -3.39 3.71 22.49
N ASP A 95 -2.74 2.65 22.98
CA ASP A 95 -2.86 2.28 24.40
C ASP A 95 -2.11 3.20 25.40
N ASN A 96 -1.21 4.08 24.95
CA ASN A 96 -0.34 4.87 25.82
C ASN A 96 -0.59 6.40 25.75
N SER A 97 -1.76 6.88 25.33
CA SER A 97 -2.02 8.34 25.33
C SER A 97 -2.25 8.85 26.76
N SER A 98 -1.33 9.67 27.28
CA SER A 98 -1.63 10.46 28.47
C SER A 98 -2.50 11.67 28.10
N ASN A 99 -3.24 12.22 29.07
CA ASN A 99 -4.00 13.46 28.87
C ASN A 99 -3.11 14.70 28.63
N LYS A 100 -1.77 14.56 28.59
CA LYS A 100 -0.84 15.68 28.41
C LYS A 100 -0.63 15.96 26.93
N LYS A 101 -1.29 17.02 26.44
CA LYS A 101 -1.03 17.56 25.09
C LYS A 101 0.43 18.03 24.99
N HIS A 102 1.05 17.78 23.83
CA HIS A 102 2.38 18.25 23.44
C HIS A 102 3.56 17.72 24.27
N ALA A 103 3.46 16.50 24.81
CA ALA A 103 4.53 15.91 25.62
C ALA A 103 5.86 15.77 24.86
N ILE A 104 5.83 15.38 23.59
CA ILE A 104 7.02 15.29 22.71
C ILE A 104 7.68 16.65 22.51
N LYS A 105 6.90 17.70 22.24
CA LYS A 105 7.40 19.07 22.08
C LYS A 105 8.07 19.54 23.38
N ALA A 106 7.40 19.37 24.52
CA ALA A 106 7.94 19.75 25.83
C ALA A 106 9.26 19.02 26.15
N TYR A 107 9.38 17.75 25.76
CA TYR A 107 10.63 17.00 25.87
C TYR A 107 11.75 17.60 25.02
N LEU A 108 11.50 17.86 23.73
CA LEU A 108 12.49 18.44 22.83
C LEU A 108 12.93 19.86 23.25
N GLU A 109 12.02 20.64 23.81
CA GLU A 109 12.31 21.97 24.39
C GLU A 109 13.18 21.86 25.65
N LYS A 110 12.86 20.92 26.55
CA LYS A 110 13.66 20.64 27.76
C LYS A 110 15.09 20.23 27.43
N GLU A 111 15.25 19.42 26.39
CA GLU A 111 16.57 18.97 25.88
C GLU A 111 17.27 20.03 25.00
N LYS A 112 16.72 21.25 24.91
CA LYS A 112 17.30 22.41 24.20
C LYS A 112 17.49 22.23 22.69
N TYR A 113 16.67 21.40 22.04
CA TYR A 113 16.70 21.21 20.58
C TYR A 113 15.97 22.29 19.79
N THR A 114 15.25 23.20 20.44
CA THR A 114 14.45 24.26 19.81
C THR A 114 15.19 24.99 18.68
N GLY A 115 16.42 25.48 18.94
CA GLY A 115 17.19 26.23 17.94
C GLY A 115 17.61 25.40 16.72
N VAL A 116 17.82 24.09 16.89
CA VAL A 116 18.10 23.17 15.79
C VAL A 116 16.84 22.95 14.97
N LEU A 117 15.70 22.75 15.63
CA LEU A 117 14.41 22.49 14.98
C LEU A 117 13.90 23.70 14.17
N VAL A 118 14.15 24.94 14.62
CA VAL A 118 13.87 26.15 13.80
C VAL A 118 14.64 26.10 12.49
N LYS A 119 15.93 25.74 12.53
CA LYS A 119 16.77 25.62 11.33
C LYS A 119 16.32 24.47 10.43
N VAL A 120 15.86 23.37 11.02
CA VAL A 120 15.27 22.23 10.28
C VAL A 120 13.99 22.67 9.56
N ALA A 121 13.06 23.34 10.24
CA ALA A 121 11.82 23.84 9.63
C ALA A 121 12.12 24.83 8.48
N SER A 122 13.06 25.76 8.69
CA SER A 122 13.53 26.68 7.65
C SER A 122 14.12 25.95 6.44
N LYS A 123 14.96 24.92 6.67
CA LYS A 123 15.54 24.09 5.61
C LYS A 123 14.47 23.30 4.84
N LEU A 124 13.49 22.74 5.53
CA LEU A 124 12.37 22.01 4.92
C LEU A 124 11.49 22.95 4.07
N ASN A 125 11.21 24.17 4.55
CA ASN A 125 10.49 25.19 3.76
C ASN A 125 11.20 25.57 2.46
N ALA A 126 12.54 25.70 2.52
CA ALA A 126 13.37 25.99 1.36
C ALA A 126 13.54 24.78 0.41
N SER A 127 13.23 23.57 0.89
CA SER A 127 13.33 22.34 0.10
C SER A 127 12.13 22.16 -0.83
N ARG A 128 12.34 21.47 -1.95
CA ARG A 128 11.29 21.09 -2.91
C ARG A 128 10.49 19.90 -2.39
N LEU A 129 9.65 20.15 -1.40
CA LEU A 129 8.68 19.17 -0.91
C LEU A 129 7.50 19.09 -1.87
N ASP A 130 6.99 17.89 -2.11
CA ASP A 130 5.69 17.72 -2.77
C ASP A 130 4.57 18.28 -1.88
N ALA A 131 3.42 18.53 -2.50
CA ALA A 131 2.28 19.16 -1.86
C ALA A 131 1.80 18.37 -0.63
N PHE A 132 1.74 17.04 -0.72
CA PHE A 132 1.25 16.19 0.36
C PHE A 132 2.22 16.17 1.54
N SER A 133 3.52 15.95 1.29
CA SER A 133 4.55 16.04 2.32
C SER A 133 4.55 17.38 3.05
N ARG A 134 4.30 18.47 2.31
CA ARG A 134 4.20 19.82 2.89
C ARG A 134 2.97 19.98 3.79
N ALA A 135 1.82 19.45 3.39
CA ALA A 135 0.60 19.47 4.20
C ALA A 135 0.74 18.64 5.49
N VAL A 136 1.36 17.46 5.40
CA VAL A 136 1.67 16.63 6.56
C VAL A 136 2.63 17.34 7.51
N LEU A 137 3.69 17.96 7.00
CA LEU A 137 4.70 18.64 7.83
C LEU A 137 4.23 19.99 8.37
N SER A 138 3.19 20.61 7.80
CA SER A 138 2.59 21.81 8.40
C SER A 138 1.84 21.51 9.70
N GLU A 139 1.48 20.24 9.93
CA GLU A 139 0.90 19.81 11.20
C GLU A 139 1.97 19.70 12.28
N GLU A 140 1.87 20.56 13.30
CA GLU A 140 2.90 20.73 14.33
C GLU A 140 3.23 19.41 15.07
N GLY A 141 2.21 18.63 15.45
CA GLY A 141 2.41 17.37 16.18
C GLY A 141 3.16 16.34 15.34
N VAL A 142 2.82 16.23 14.05
CA VAL A 142 3.50 15.30 13.12
C VAL A 142 4.94 15.73 12.90
N PHE A 143 5.19 17.03 12.68
CA PHE A 143 6.55 17.56 12.58
C PHE A 143 7.41 17.21 13.79
N PHE A 144 6.90 17.45 15.01
CA PHE A 144 7.65 17.13 16.24
C PHE A 144 7.87 15.65 16.45
N TYR A 145 6.89 14.81 16.12
CA TYR A 145 7.03 13.36 16.18
C TYR A 145 8.15 12.87 15.25
N LEU A 146 8.17 13.33 14.00
CA LEU A 146 9.22 12.95 13.04
C LEU A 146 10.60 13.48 13.45
N ALA A 147 10.66 14.70 13.99
CA ALA A 147 11.89 15.26 14.52
C ALA A 147 12.40 14.48 15.75
N TYR A 148 11.51 14.10 16.66
CA TYR A 148 11.82 13.24 17.80
C TYR A 148 12.34 11.87 17.36
N ARG A 149 11.72 11.27 16.33
CA ARG A 149 12.20 10.03 15.71
C ARG A 149 13.63 10.16 15.18
N ALA A 150 13.92 11.25 14.48
CA ALA A 150 15.27 11.52 13.97
C ALA A 150 16.30 11.71 15.09
N ILE A 151 15.98 12.49 16.13
CA ILE A 151 16.91 12.87 17.19
C ILE A 151 17.13 11.73 18.19
N ILE A 152 16.07 11.11 18.68
CA ILE A 152 16.14 10.10 19.75
C ILE A 152 16.23 8.69 19.17
N GLY A 153 15.45 8.39 18.13
CA GLY A 153 15.49 7.08 17.47
C GLY A 153 16.81 6.85 16.75
N HIS A 154 17.19 7.79 15.88
CA HIS A 154 18.39 7.66 15.03
C HIS A 154 19.63 8.39 15.56
N GLU A 155 19.55 9.04 16.74
CA GLU A 155 20.66 9.75 17.38
C GLU A 155 21.28 10.87 16.53
N VAL A 156 20.50 11.45 15.63
CA VAL A 156 20.96 12.49 14.70
C VAL A 156 20.78 13.87 15.32
N LYS A 157 21.87 14.63 15.44
CA LYS A 157 21.87 15.95 16.10
C LYS A 157 22.04 17.12 15.13
N ASP A 158 22.54 16.87 13.93
CA ASP A 158 22.79 17.92 12.96
C ASP A 158 21.54 18.23 12.13
N VAL A 159 21.41 19.49 11.71
CA VAL A 159 20.24 19.99 10.98
C VAL A 159 20.01 19.21 9.68
N ALA A 160 21.09 18.82 8.99
CA ALA A 160 20.97 18.16 7.69
C ALA A 160 20.48 16.71 7.84
N GLY A 161 21.06 15.97 8.77
CA GLY A 161 20.67 14.61 9.07
C GLY A 161 19.26 14.53 9.64
N ILE A 162 18.86 15.45 10.54
CA ILE A 162 17.47 15.50 11.04
C ILE A 162 16.50 15.72 9.88
N SER A 163 16.78 16.68 9.00
CA SER A 163 15.92 16.96 7.84
C SER A 163 15.82 15.75 6.92
N ALA A 164 16.93 15.06 6.63
CA ALA A 164 16.93 13.86 5.80
C ALA A 164 16.10 12.74 6.43
N LYS A 165 16.25 12.50 7.75
CA LYS A 165 15.49 11.47 8.45
C LYS A 165 14.00 11.77 8.58
N ILE A 166 13.62 13.04 8.67
CA ILE A 166 12.21 13.44 8.57
C ILE A 166 11.65 13.06 7.20
N LEU A 167 12.37 13.36 6.11
CA LEU A 167 11.92 13.02 4.75
C LEU A 167 11.84 11.51 4.52
N ASP A 168 12.85 10.74 4.97
CA ASP A 168 12.81 9.27 4.93
C ASP A 168 11.56 8.72 5.65
N ALA A 169 11.22 9.33 6.80
CA ALA A 169 10.10 8.90 7.64
C ALA A 169 8.72 9.28 7.10
N LEU A 170 8.63 10.18 6.11
CA LEU A 170 7.35 10.53 5.49
C LEU A 170 6.70 9.34 4.78
N GLY A 171 7.49 8.36 4.32
CA GLY A 171 6.95 7.10 3.78
C GLY A 171 6.04 6.39 4.78
N VAL A 172 6.46 6.29 6.04
CA VAL A 172 5.69 5.65 7.10
C VAL A 172 4.40 6.42 7.41
N VAL A 173 4.46 7.75 7.42
CA VAL A 173 3.28 8.61 7.60
C VAL A 173 2.31 8.47 6.44
N LYS A 174 2.82 8.41 5.22
CA LYS A 174 2.03 8.17 4.00
C LYS A 174 1.31 6.81 4.08
N SER A 175 2.02 5.77 4.50
CA SER A 175 1.43 4.44 4.69
C SER A 175 0.30 4.43 5.73
N TYR A 176 0.49 5.13 6.85
CA TYR A 176 -0.57 5.29 7.85
C TYR A 176 -1.80 6.01 7.30
N ILE A 177 -1.60 7.14 6.60
CA ILE A 177 -2.70 7.92 6.01
C ILE A 177 -3.45 7.07 4.98
N ASN A 178 -2.74 6.30 4.14
CA ASN A 178 -3.38 5.41 3.17
C ASN A 178 -4.26 4.34 3.85
N VAL A 179 -3.78 3.73 4.94
CA VAL A 179 -4.57 2.75 5.72
C VAL A 179 -5.80 3.42 6.34
N ALA A 180 -5.64 4.61 6.93
CA ALA A 180 -6.77 5.38 7.48
C ALA A 180 -7.82 5.72 6.40
N LEU A 181 -7.38 6.10 5.20
CA LEU A 181 -8.24 6.37 4.06
C LEU A 181 -9.03 5.12 3.64
N VAL A 182 -8.41 3.93 3.60
CA VAL A 182 -9.13 2.67 3.33
C VAL A 182 -10.26 2.48 4.34
N GLY A 183 -9.99 2.65 5.63
CA GLY A 183 -11.00 2.56 6.68
C GLY A 183 -12.16 3.54 6.49
N LYS A 184 -11.84 4.80 6.16
CA LYS A 184 -12.83 5.86 5.91
C LYS A 184 -13.68 5.59 4.66
N VAL A 185 -13.08 5.16 3.56
CA VAL A 185 -13.81 4.82 2.33
C VAL A 185 -14.76 3.65 2.55
N ILE A 186 -14.30 2.57 3.19
CA ILE A 186 -15.15 1.41 3.54
C ILE A 186 -16.36 1.85 4.37
N ALA A 187 -16.15 2.73 5.36
CA ALA A 187 -17.23 3.24 6.20
C ALA A 187 -18.19 4.15 5.41
N SER A 188 -17.68 5.08 4.60
CA SER A 188 -18.49 6.05 3.86
C SER A 188 -19.39 5.41 2.81
N GLU A 189 -18.91 4.35 2.14
CA GLU A 189 -19.65 3.64 1.09
C GLU A 189 -20.42 2.43 1.62
N ASN A 190 -20.41 2.19 2.93
CA ASN A 190 -21.02 1.03 3.59
C ASN A 190 -20.59 -0.30 2.93
N LEU A 191 -19.30 -0.43 2.61
CA LEU A 191 -18.77 -1.62 1.97
C LEU A 191 -18.70 -2.75 3.00
N ASN A 192 -19.34 -3.88 2.69
CA ASN A 192 -19.28 -5.10 3.52
C ASN A 192 -17.90 -5.78 3.41
N VAL A 193 -16.88 -5.21 4.05
CA VAL A 193 -15.49 -5.70 4.07
C VAL A 193 -15.04 -5.83 5.52
N PHE A 194 -14.70 -7.04 5.96
CA PHE A 194 -14.44 -7.33 7.37
C PHE A 194 -13.22 -8.23 7.59
N GLY A 195 -12.65 -8.20 8.80
CA GLY A 195 -11.61 -9.12 9.27
C GLY A 195 -10.39 -9.17 8.34
N LYS A 196 -10.03 -10.39 7.91
CA LYS A 196 -8.83 -10.65 7.08
C LYS A 196 -8.88 -9.95 5.72
N GLU A 197 -10.06 -9.74 5.15
CA GLU A 197 -10.21 -9.04 3.87
C GLU A 197 -9.84 -7.56 4.01
N LYS A 198 -10.37 -6.91 5.05
CA LYS A 198 -10.04 -5.52 5.39
C LYS A 198 -8.54 -5.34 5.56
N THR A 199 -7.90 -6.19 6.37
CA THR A 199 -6.44 -6.13 6.61
C THR A 199 -5.65 -6.35 5.32
N ALA A 200 -6.10 -7.23 4.42
CA ALA A 200 -5.43 -7.42 3.13
C ALA A 200 -5.51 -6.18 2.23
N ILE A 201 -6.64 -5.47 2.23
CA ILE A 201 -6.81 -4.22 1.48
C ILE A 201 -5.97 -3.10 2.09
N GLU A 202 -5.96 -2.97 3.42
CA GLU A 202 -5.12 -2.01 4.15
C GLU A 202 -3.64 -2.22 3.83
N ASN A 203 -3.16 -3.46 3.91
CA ASN A 203 -1.76 -3.81 3.58
C ASN A 203 -1.43 -3.55 2.10
N HIS A 204 -2.40 -3.74 1.19
CA HIS A 204 -2.18 -3.45 -0.23
C HIS A 204 -2.00 -1.94 -0.49
N PHE A 205 -2.73 -1.11 0.24
CA PHE A 205 -2.67 0.34 0.08
C PHE A 205 -1.62 1.03 0.96
N SER A 206 -1.05 0.36 1.97
CA SER A 206 -0.03 0.96 2.84
C SER A 206 1.14 1.51 2.02
N ASP A 207 1.68 0.73 1.09
CA ASP A 207 2.91 1.13 0.37
C ASP A 207 2.62 1.65 -1.04
N ARG A 208 1.34 1.72 -1.41
CA ARG A 208 0.91 2.11 -2.75
C ARG A 208 0.77 3.62 -2.86
N GLU A 209 1.19 4.18 -3.99
CA GLU A 209 0.91 5.58 -4.29
C GLU A 209 -0.56 5.76 -4.67
N ILE A 210 -1.25 6.63 -3.94
CA ILE A 210 -2.63 7.05 -4.19
C ILE A 210 -2.61 8.54 -4.52
N GLY A 211 -3.46 8.97 -5.45
CA GLY A 211 -3.69 10.39 -5.68
C GLY A 211 -4.52 10.99 -4.55
N TYR A 212 -4.04 12.08 -3.93
CA TYR A 212 -4.70 12.74 -2.79
C TYR A 212 -5.62 13.92 -3.18
N ASN A 213 -5.81 14.15 -4.49
CA ASN A 213 -6.72 15.18 -4.97
C ASN A 213 -8.18 14.78 -4.71
N SER A 214 -9.07 15.76 -4.63
CA SER A 214 -10.51 15.53 -4.42
C SER A 214 -11.08 14.41 -5.31
N GLY A 215 -11.75 13.44 -4.68
CA GLY A 215 -12.39 12.27 -5.27
C GLY A 215 -11.45 11.12 -5.70
N GLN A 216 -10.13 11.33 -5.75
CA GLN A 216 -9.19 10.31 -6.21
C GLN A 216 -8.99 9.16 -5.21
N PRO A 217 -8.82 9.40 -3.88
CA PRO A 217 -8.65 8.32 -2.92
C PRO A 217 -9.85 7.37 -2.91
N GLN A 218 -11.06 7.94 -2.79
CA GLN A 218 -12.31 7.19 -2.78
C GLN A 218 -12.43 6.32 -4.03
N LYS A 219 -12.35 6.93 -5.22
CA LYS A 219 -12.45 6.20 -6.48
C LYS A 219 -11.42 5.06 -6.57
N THR A 220 -10.15 5.33 -6.25
CA THR A 220 -9.07 4.33 -6.38
C THR A 220 -9.29 3.14 -5.45
N ILE A 221 -9.71 3.40 -4.21
CA ILE A 221 -9.95 2.37 -3.21
C ILE A 221 -11.20 1.56 -3.56
N SER A 222 -12.29 2.21 -3.91
CA SER A 222 -13.54 1.55 -4.30
C SER A 222 -13.39 0.71 -5.56
N ASP A 223 -12.72 1.23 -6.60
CA ASP A 223 -12.41 0.47 -7.83
C ASP A 223 -11.60 -0.80 -7.52
N TYR A 224 -10.72 -0.76 -6.52
CA TYR A 224 -9.95 -1.94 -6.10
C TYR A 224 -10.81 -2.94 -5.31
N ILE A 225 -11.65 -2.46 -4.40
CA ILE A 225 -12.57 -3.30 -3.63
C ILE A 225 -13.57 -3.98 -4.58
N ASP A 226 -14.08 -3.28 -5.57
CA ASP A 226 -15.00 -3.84 -6.58
C ASP A 226 -14.32 -4.91 -7.43
N LYS A 227 -13.02 -4.76 -7.75
CA LYS A 227 -12.25 -5.83 -8.41
C LYS A 227 -12.09 -7.07 -7.54
N ILE A 228 -11.85 -6.90 -6.24
CA ILE A 228 -11.79 -8.03 -5.30
C ILE A 228 -13.16 -8.70 -5.20
N LYS A 229 -14.25 -7.92 -5.10
CA LYS A 229 -15.60 -8.47 -4.99
C LYS A 229 -16.10 -9.15 -6.26
N SER A 230 -15.83 -8.57 -7.42
CA SER A 230 -16.22 -9.12 -8.73
C SER A 230 -15.35 -10.30 -9.16
N GLY A 231 -14.04 -10.23 -8.91
CA GLY A 231 -13.09 -11.30 -9.21
C GLY A 231 -13.03 -12.39 -8.14
N GLY A 232 -13.56 -12.15 -6.94
CA GLY A 232 -13.46 -13.02 -5.79
C GLY A 232 -12.00 -13.33 -5.41
N SER A 233 -11.80 -14.49 -4.78
CA SER A 233 -10.49 -15.08 -4.49
C SER A 233 -9.60 -15.30 -5.70
N LEU A 234 -10.17 -15.38 -6.91
CA LEU A 234 -9.40 -15.58 -8.14
C LEU A 234 -8.48 -14.39 -8.42
N TYR A 235 -8.96 -13.16 -8.22
CA TYR A 235 -8.12 -11.97 -8.40
C TYR A 235 -6.95 -11.96 -7.43
N LYS A 236 -7.20 -12.30 -6.17
CA LYS A 236 -6.15 -12.41 -5.16
C LYS A 236 -5.11 -13.47 -5.54
N LEU A 237 -5.56 -14.67 -5.93
CA LEU A 237 -4.67 -15.76 -6.31
C LEU A 237 -3.78 -15.40 -7.50
N VAL A 238 -4.35 -14.73 -8.51
CA VAL A 238 -3.60 -14.25 -9.67
C VAL A 238 -2.61 -13.16 -9.27
N MET A 239 -3.02 -12.20 -8.43
CA MET A 239 -2.14 -11.13 -7.99
C MET A 239 -0.98 -11.68 -7.15
N ASP A 240 -1.24 -12.61 -6.22
CA ASP A 240 -0.23 -13.31 -5.42
C ASP A 240 0.73 -14.10 -6.33
N PHE A 241 0.22 -14.74 -7.38
CA PHE A 241 1.04 -15.43 -8.37
C PHE A 241 1.97 -14.46 -9.11
N ILE A 242 1.46 -13.31 -9.57
CA ILE A 242 2.23 -12.28 -10.27
C ILE A 242 3.27 -11.62 -9.35
N THR A 243 2.97 -11.44 -8.06
CA THR A 243 3.88 -10.81 -7.10
C THR A 243 4.89 -11.79 -6.50
N SER A 244 4.63 -13.10 -6.54
CA SER A 244 5.51 -14.14 -6.00
C SER A 244 6.90 -14.25 -6.64
N GLY A 245 7.12 -13.57 -7.77
CA GLY A 245 8.38 -13.65 -8.52
C GLY A 245 8.56 -14.95 -9.32
N LYS A 246 7.55 -15.81 -9.37
CA LYS A 246 7.54 -17.02 -10.21
C LYS A 246 7.44 -16.73 -11.71
N VAL A 247 7.02 -15.51 -12.07
CA VAL A 247 6.89 -15.06 -13.46
C VAL A 247 7.77 -13.83 -13.65
N ASP A 248 8.71 -13.93 -14.60
CA ASP A 248 9.52 -12.81 -15.03
C ASP A 248 8.68 -11.85 -15.87
N LEU A 249 8.28 -10.73 -15.27
CA LEU A 249 7.54 -9.68 -15.94
C LEU A 249 8.50 -8.68 -16.58
N LYS A 250 8.21 -8.29 -17.83
CA LYS A 250 8.94 -7.20 -18.48
C LYS A 250 8.86 -5.93 -17.63
N ARG A 251 10.00 -5.26 -17.45
CA ARG A 251 10.08 -4.01 -16.68
C ARG A 251 9.05 -2.98 -17.20
N GLY A 252 8.29 -2.40 -16.28
CA GLY A 252 7.22 -1.43 -16.59
C GLY A 252 5.84 -2.05 -16.85
N THR A 253 5.68 -3.39 -16.78
CA THR A 253 4.36 -4.01 -16.86
C THR A 253 3.53 -3.64 -15.62
N ASN A 254 2.34 -3.08 -15.85
CA ASN A 254 1.39 -2.80 -14.76
C ASN A 254 0.79 -4.12 -14.27
N LYS A 255 1.18 -4.54 -13.06
CA LYS A 255 0.79 -5.81 -12.46
C LYS A 255 -0.73 -5.94 -12.28
N ASP A 256 -1.41 -4.86 -11.88
CA ASP A 256 -2.87 -4.89 -11.67
C ASP A 256 -3.62 -5.11 -13.00
N VAL A 257 -3.18 -4.45 -14.07
CA VAL A 257 -3.79 -4.61 -15.40
C VAL A 257 -3.58 -6.02 -15.93
N LEU A 258 -2.40 -6.60 -15.69
CA LEU A 258 -2.12 -7.99 -16.05
C LEU A 258 -2.97 -8.96 -15.22
N ALA A 259 -3.06 -8.75 -13.91
CA ALA A 259 -3.88 -9.55 -13.02
C ALA A 259 -5.34 -9.57 -13.48
N GLN A 260 -5.91 -8.40 -13.77
CA GLN A 260 -7.27 -8.29 -14.27
C GLN A 260 -7.46 -9.08 -15.58
N LYS A 261 -6.56 -8.94 -16.56
CA LYS A 261 -6.64 -9.69 -17.82
C LYS A 261 -6.55 -11.20 -17.62
N MET A 262 -5.74 -11.66 -16.67
CA MET A 262 -5.63 -13.08 -16.33
C MET A 262 -6.90 -13.58 -15.65
N VAL A 263 -7.49 -12.80 -14.75
CA VAL A 263 -8.79 -13.11 -14.13
C VAL A 263 -9.88 -13.17 -15.19
N ASP A 264 -10.01 -12.15 -16.03
CA ASP A 264 -11.00 -12.11 -17.11
C ASP A 264 -10.85 -13.32 -18.05
N TYR A 265 -9.61 -13.72 -18.36
CA TYR A 265 -9.32 -14.91 -19.14
C TYR A 265 -9.77 -16.19 -18.43
N LEU A 266 -9.43 -16.36 -17.14
CA LEU A 266 -9.80 -17.53 -16.34
C LEU A 266 -11.32 -17.64 -16.17
N THR A 267 -12.00 -16.52 -15.91
CA THR A 267 -13.46 -16.45 -15.88
C THR A 267 -14.07 -16.81 -17.22
N ARG A 268 -13.51 -16.31 -18.34
CA ARG A 268 -13.99 -16.61 -19.69
C ARG A 268 -13.88 -18.09 -20.06
N ILE A 269 -12.86 -18.80 -19.58
CA ILE A 269 -12.73 -20.25 -19.80
C ILE A 269 -13.53 -21.10 -18.79
N GLY A 270 -14.31 -20.46 -17.90
CA GLY A 270 -15.14 -21.14 -16.91
C GLY A 270 -14.38 -21.68 -15.71
N TYR A 271 -13.19 -21.15 -15.39
CA TYR A 271 -12.48 -21.53 -14.18
C TYR A 271 -13.22 -21.00 -12.94
N VAL A 272 -13.65 -21.90 -12.07
CA VAL A 272 -14.27 -21.57 -10.78
C VAL A 272 -13.27 -21.91 -9.68
N HIS A 273 -12.80 -20.89 -8.97
CA HIS A 273 -11.93 -21.11 -7.83
C HIS A 273 -12.77 -21.56 -6.63
N ASN A 274 -12.51 -22.76 -6.13
CA ASN A 274 -13.14 -23.27 -4.91
C ASN A 274 -12.25 -22.92 -3.71
N GLU A 275 -12.66 -21.93 -2.90
CA GLU A 275 -11.90 -21.52 -1.70
C GLU A 275 -11.75 -22.64 -0.65
N ASN A 276 -12.57 -23.69 -0.75
CA ASN A 276 -12.54 -24.84 0.16
C ASN A 276 -11.49 -25.89 -0.19
N THR A 277 -10.82 -25.78 -1.35
CA THR A 277 -9.61 -26.56 -1.59
C THR A 277 -8.44 -25.83 -0.95
N THR A 278 -8.31 -25.97 0.37
CA THR A 278 -7.09 -25.59 1.09
C THR A 278 -5.91 -26.19 0.32
N PRO A 279 -4.97 -25.39 -0.21
CA PRO A 279 -3.71 -25.96 -0.65
C PRO A 279 -3.13 -26.70 0.57
N PRO A 280 -2.71 -27.96 0.45
CA PRO A 280 -2.15 -28.69 1.59
C PRO A 280 -1.05 -27.84 2.21
N THR A 281 -1.29 -27.43 3.45
CA THR A 281 -0.45 -26.53 4.23
C THR A 281 0.97 -27.09 4.27
N GLN A 282 1.89 -26.44 3.57
CA GLN A 282 3.33 -26.69 3.71
C GLN A 282 3.77 -26.11 5.06
N ASN A 283 3.74 -26.93 6.11
CA ASN A 283 4.53 -26.70 7.31
C ASN A 283 6.00 -26.99 6.97
N PRO A 284 6.93 -26.04 7.17
CA PRO A 284 8.32 -26.21 6.73
C PRO A 284 9.17 -27.19 7.57
N ASP A 285 8.65 -27.80 8.64
CA ASP A 285 9.48 -28.51 9.62
C ASP A 285 9.16 -29.98 9.90
N GLN A 286 8.39 -30.67 9.05
CA GLN A 286 8.26 -32.14 9.17
C GLN A 286 8.28 -32.83 7.81
N GLY A 287 9.29 -33.70 7.63
CA GLY A 287 9.53 -34.64 6.53
C GLY A 287 8.56 -34.60 5.35
N GLY A 288 9.03 -34.04 4.24
CA GLY A 288 8.26 -33.78 3.03
C GLY A 288 7.46 -34.98 2.54
N SER A 289 6.13 -34.85 2.61
CA SER A 289 5.25 -35.52 1.67
C SER A 289 5.37 -34.74 0.36
N GLU A 290 6.30 -35.15 -0.49
CA GLU A 290 6.41 -34.67 -1.85
C GLU A 290 5.11 -35.04 -2.58
N ILE A 291 4.27 -34.03 -2.85
CA ILE A 291 3.05 -34.23 -3.65
C ILE A 291 3.48 -34.69 -5.04
N ALA A 292 3.06 -35.88 -5.48
CA ALA A 292 3.38 -36.37 -6.81
C ALA A 292 2.76 -35.51 -7.91
N ASP A 293 3.50 -35.32 -9.00
CA ASP A 293 3.01 -34.68 -10.21
C ASP A 293 2.04 -35.65 -10.94
N ASP A 294 0.98 -35.12 -11.54
CA ASP A 294 -0.04 -35.89 -12.27
C ASP A 294 0.48 -36.37 -13.64
N PHE A 295 1.35 -37.38 -13.68
CA PHE A 295 1.95 -37.85 -14.95
C PHE A 295 0.91 -38.38 -15.95
N ASP A 296 -0.15 -39.04 -15.46
CA ASP A 296 -1.19 -39.65 -16.30
C ASP A 296 -2.07 -38.62 -17.03
N LYS A 297 -2.10 -37.38 -16.54
CA LYS A 297 -2.79 -36.26 -17.20
C LYS A 297 -1.85 -35.44 -18.08
N ALA A 298 -0.62 -35.24 -17.64
CA ALA A 298 0.32 -34.32 -18.29
C ALA A 298 1.13 -34.95 -19.43
N ILE A 299 1.41 -36.26 -19.37
CA ILE A 299 2.26 -36.97 -20.34
C ILE A 299 1.42 -37.97 -21.13
N LYS A 300 1.35 -37.78 -22.45
CA LYS A 300 0.66 -38.70 -23.35
C LYS A 300 1.38 -40.04 -23.38
N GLY A 301 0.64 -41.11 -23.12
CA GLY A 301 1.16 -42.49 -23.06
C GLY A 301 1.39 -43.03 -21.65
N ILE A 302 1.23 -42.21 -20.60
CA ILE A 302 1.16 -42.68 -19.22
C ILE A 302 -0.30 -42.87 -18.84
N GLY A 303 -0.70 -44.13 -18.60
CA GLY A 303 -1.97 -44.43 -17.96
C GLY A 303 -1.85 -44.53 -16.43
N PRO A 304 -2.96 -44.60 -15.69
CA PRO A 304 -2.97 -44.69 -14.22
C PRO A 304 -2.13 -45.83 -13.64
N LYS A 305 -2.02 -46.95 -14.38
CA LYS A 305 -1.18 -48.10 -13.99
C LYS A 305 0.32 -47.76 -14.02
N ASN A 306 0.77 -47.00 -15.02
CA ASN A 306 2.17 -46.61 -15.13
C ASN A 306 2.49 -45.48 -14.14
N ASN A 307 1.55 -44.56 -13.89
CA ASN A 307 1.69 -43.53 -12.86
C ASN A 307 2.04 -44.13 -11.49
N LYS A 308 1.28 -45.14 -11.06
CA LYS A 308 1.55 -45.87 -9.80
C LYS A 308 2.91 -46.57 -9.78
N LYS A 309 3.43 -47.01 -10.93
CA LYS A 309 4.76 -47.62 -11.01
C LYS A 309 5.87 -46.59 -10.79
N PHE A 310 5.72 -45.39 -11.37
CA PHE A 310 6.67 -44.30 -11.13
C PHE A 310 6.67 -43.89 -9.65
N GLU A 311 5.49 -43.73 -9.05
CA GLU A 311 5.34 -43.44 -7.62
C GLU A 311 6.01 -44.52 -6.74
N ALA A 312 5.78 -45.81 -7.05
CA ALA A 312 6.41 -46.92 -6.33
C ALA A 312 7.93 -46.95 -6.48
N ALA A 313 8.47 -46.43 -7.58
CA ALA A 313 9.90 -46.27 -7.81
C ALA A 313 10.49 -44.98 -7.21
N GLY A 314 9.68 -44.18 -6.49
CA GLY A 314 10.10 -42.90 -5.93
C GLY A 314 10.25 -41.77 -6.97
N ILE A 315 9.71 -41.96 -8.18
CA ILE A 315 9.70 -40.96 -9.24
C ILE A 315 8.34 -40.28 -9.18
N ILE A 316 8.30 -39.11 -8.56
CA ILE A 316 7.07 -38.38 -8.29
C ILE A 316 7.09 -36.96 -8.87
N ARG A 317 8.19 -36.54 -9.50
CA ARG A 317 8.29 -35.24 -10.19
C ARG A 317 8.71 -35.35 -11.65
N PHE A 318 8.25 -34.43 -12.50
CA PHE A 318 8.67 -34.35 -13.91
C PHE A 318 10.19 -34.27 -14.07
N HIS A 319 10.86 -33.49 -13.23
CA HIS A 319 12.32 -33.35 -13.28
C HIS A 319 13.08 -34.62 -12.79
N GLN A 320 12.46 -35.45 -11.95
CA GLN A 320 13.04 -36.74 -11.54
C GLN A 320 12.96 -37.71 -12.72
N LEU A 321 11.78 -37.80 -13.36
CA LEU A 321 11.56 -38.62 -14.54
C LEU A 321 12.47 -38.21 -15.71
N ALA A 322 12.68 -36.91 -15.92
CA ALA A 322 13.52 -36.36 -16.98
C ALA A 322 15.03 -36.66 -16.81
N LYS A 323 15.49 -37.04 -15.61
CA LYS A 323 16.90 -37.39 -15.36
C LYS A 323 17.25 -38.82 -15.79
N HIS A 324 16.26 -39.65 -16.05
CA HIS A 324 16.47 -41.02 -16.50
C HIS A 324 16.63 -41.08 -18.02
N ASP A 325 17.46 -42.00 -18.47
CA ASP A 325 17.38 -42.54 -19.83
C ASP A 325 16.48 -43.78 -19.86
N ASN A 326 16.15 -44.29 -21.06
CA ASN A 326 15.24 -45.43 -21.21
C ASN A 326 15.72 -46.68 -20.45
N ILE A 327 17.04 -46.90 -20.37
CA ILE A 327 17.64 -48.08 -19.73
C ILE A 327 17.57 -47.96 -18.20
N SER A 328 17.97 -46.81 -17.65
CA SER A 328 17.94 -46.53 -16.21
C SER A 328 16.51 -46.44 -15.67
N LEU A 329 15.57 -45.93 -16.46
CA LEU A 329 14.15 -45.92 -16.08
C LEU A 329 13.58 -47.34 -16.03
N LYS A 330 13.83 -48.18 -17.05
CA LYS A 330 13.44 -49.59 -17.02
C LYS A 330 13.99 -50.31 -15.80
N LYS A 331 15.26 -50.07 -15.47
CA LYS A 331 15.89 -50.62 -14.29
C LYS A 331 15.22 -50.15 -12.99
N ALA A 332 14.92 -48.85 -12.87
CA ALA A 332 14.24 -48.30 -11.70
C ALA A 332 12.81 -48.86 -11.53
N LEU A 333 12.14 -49.22 -12.62
CA LEU A 333 10.80 -49.81 -12.62
C LEU A 333 10.78 -51.34 -12.49
N GLY A 334 11.95 -52.02 -12.47
CA GLY A 334 12.03 -53.48 -12.49
C GLY A 334 11.63 -54.12 -13.83
N GLU A 335 11.78 -53.38 -14.93
CA GLU A 335 11.35 -53.73 -16.29
C GLU A 335 12.53 -53.86 -17.28
N GLU A 336 13.67 -54.35 -16.82
CA GLU A 336 14.92 -54.46 -17.62
C GLU A 336 14.73 -55.22 -18.94
N ASN A 337 13.82 -56.21 -18.97
CA ASN A 337 13.52 -57.03 -20.14
C ASN A 337 12.26 -56.59 -20.91
N SER A 338 11.65 -55.46 -20.55
CA SER A 338 10.44 -54.95 -21.19
C SER A 338 10.74 -54.38 -22.58
N VAL A 339 9.88 -54.71 -23.56
CA VAL A 339 9.94 -54.16 -24.94
C VAL A 339 9.43 -52.71 -24.99
N PHE A 340 8.76 -52.24 -23.93
CA PHE A 340 8.20 -50.89 -23.87
C PHE A 340 9.29 -49.82 -23.99
N ASP A 341 9.06 -48.76 -24.77
CA ASP A 341 10.02 -47.65 -24.93
C ASP A 341 9.53 -46.40 -24.19
N TYR A 342 10.30 -45.96 -23.18
CA TYR A 342 9.98 -44.78 -22.39
C TYR A 342 10.59 -43.49 -22.94
N SER A 343 11.31 -43.52 -24.07
CA SER A 343 12.01 -42.35 -24.61
C SER A 343 11.09 -41.14 -24.82
N ASN A 344 9.89 -41.37 -25.38
CA ASN A 344 8.89 -40.32 -25.58
C ASN A 344 8.29 -39.77 -24.28
N ILE A 345 8.25 -40.59 -23.22
CA ILE A 345 7.75 -40.19 -21.90
C ILE A 345 8.78 -39.31 -21.19
N ILE A 346 10.04 -39.74 -21.22
CA ILE A 346 11.17 -39.00 -20.66
C ILE A 346 11.29 -37.63 -21.33
N GLU A 347 11.16 -37.57 -22.66
CA GLU A 347 11.25 -36.33 -23.41
C GLU A 347 10.11 -35.36 -23.09
N GLN A 348 8.87 -35.86 -22.97
CA GLN A 348 7.75 -35.03 -22.52
C GLN A 348 7.97 -34.49 -21.09
N ALA A 349 8.48 -35.31 -20.17
CA ALA A 349 8.81 -34.87 -18.81
C ALA A 349 9.90 -33.79 -18.80
N ARG A 350 10.91 -33.91 -19.68
CA ARG A 350 11.97 -32.91 -19.87
C ARG A 350 11.40 -31.58 -20.35
N LEU A 351 10.58 -31.59 -21.40
CA LEU A 351 9.95 -30.38 -21.94
C LEU A 351 9.04 -29.69 -20.91
N ILE A 352 8.31 -30.46 -20.08
CA ILE A 352 7.52 -29.91 -18.97
C ILE A 352 8.43 -29.27 -17.92
N SER A 353 9.52 -29.95 -17.52
CA SER A 353 10.45 -29.42 -16.52
C SER A 353 11.18 -28.14 -16.98
N GLU A 354 11.40 -28.01 -18.28
CA GLU A 354 12.02 -26.83 -18.92
C GLU A 354 11.00 -25.76 -19.32
N SER A 355 9.70 -25.95 -19.03
CA SER A 355 8.62 -25.02 -19.40
C SER A 355 8.48 -24.76 -20.91
N LYS A 356 8.87 -25.71 -21.76
CA LYS A 356 8.80 -25.61 -23.24
C LYS A 356 7.50 -26.18 -23.79
N PHE A 357 6.38 -25.56 -23.42
CA PHE A 357 5.03 -26.10 -23.70
C PHE A 357 4.68 -26.17 -25.20
N GLU A 358 5.20 -25.26 -26.03
CA GLU A 358 4.94 -25.29 -27.48
C GLU A 358 5.56 -26.52 -28.15
N GLU A 359 6.80 -26.86 -27.78
CA GLU A 359 7.51 -28.05 -28.26
C GLU A 359 6.84 -29.34 -27.74
N LEU A 360 6.36 -29.32 -26.49
CA LEU A 360 5.60 -30.44 -25.91
C LEU A 360 4.33 -30.74 -26.72
N ILE A 361 3.55 -29.71 -27.05
CA ILE A 361 2.33 -29.86 -27.86
C ILE A 361 2.68 -30.38 -29.26
N ALA A 362 3.76 -29.90 -29.87
CA ALA A 362 4.20 -30.38 -31.18
C ALA A 362 4.63 -31.86 -31.13
N LEU A 363 5.31 -32.29 -30.06
CA LEU A 363 5.71 -33.68 -29.85
C LEU A 363 4.49 -34.59 -29.63
N GLN A 364 3.53 -34.19 -28.79
CA GLN A 364 2.32 -34.95 -28.49
C GLN A 364 1.37 -35.12 -29.68
N LYS A 365 1.49 -34.25 -30.70
CA LYS A 365 0.75 -34.38 -31.97
C LYS A 365 1.39 -35.37 -32.94
N LYS A 366 2.70 -35.63 -32.81
CA LYS A 366 3.45 -36.57 -33.67
C LYS A 366 3.35 -38.01 -33.20
N ILE A 367 3.17 -38.21 -31.89
CA ILE A 367 2.90 -39.48 -31.22
C ILE A 367 1.41 -39.75 -31.28
#